data_AF-A0A7J3CAT8-F1
#
_entry.id   AF-A0A7J3CAT8-F1
#
_cell.length_a   1.000
_cell.length_b   1.000
_cell.length_c   1.000
_cell.angle_alpha   90.00
_cell.angle_beta   90.00
_cell.angle_gamma   90.00
#
_symmetry.space_group_name_H-M   'P 1'
#
loop_
_entity.id
_entity.type
_entity.pdbx_description
1 polymer ?
#
loop_
_entity_poly.entity_id
_entity_poly.type
_entity_poly.pdbx_seq_one_letter_code
_entity_poly.pdbx_strand_id
1 'polypeptide(L)'
;MNKIKVVNDVGDLVIIFTISNDKTKSELLKLLSNGWVTEDEVKQKLGAKSVEFLKYMEKIKFVESQWSNTPNGPKKVFHNYYTSIQINILLPTEEAGDVIYVASLSDDEVEAYCSKITKMIDDGIQYIAEIQDKLQQSPTYVRAIIKRSKHLTIKGMKVEKVN
;
A
#
# COMPACT_ATOMS: atom_id res chain seq x y z
N MET A 1 -20.52 4.70 12.57
CA MET A 1 -19.55 4.72 13.69
C MET A 1 -18.21 5.20 13.13
N ASN A 2 -17.57 6.19 13.74
CA ASN A 2 -16.29 6.73 13.24
C ASN A 2 -15.19 5.68 13.45
N LYS A 3 -14.64 5.12 12.36
CA LYS A 3 -13.54 4.16 12.39
C LYS A 3 -12.24 4.93 12.11
N ILE A 4 -11.33 4.98 13.08
CA ILE A 4 -10.09 5.77 13.00
C ILE A 4 -8.89 4.85 12.78
N LYS A 5 -8.08 5.11 11.74
CA LYS A 5 -6.75 4.51 11.58
C LYS A 5 -5.75 5.38 12.32
N VAL A 6 -5.18 4.84 13.40
CA VAL A 6 -4.07 5.49 14.10
C VAL A 6 -2.76 5.04 13.45
N VAL A 7 -1.91 6.00 13.11
CA VAL A 7 -0.61 5.81 12.47
C VAL A 7 0.46 6.30 13.44
N ASN A 8 1.21 5.36 14.00
CA ASN A 8 2.28 5.61 14.98
C ASN A 8 3.65 5.11 14.49
N ASP A 9 3.72 4.49 13.31
CA ASP A 9 4.94 3.92 12.72
C ASP A 9 5.22 4.57 11.36
N VAL A 10 6.50 4.80 11.09
CA VAL A 10 7.02 5.43 9.87
C VAL A 10 6.65 4.62 8.62
N GLY A 11 6.66 3.29 8.71
CA GLY A 11 6.28 2.39 7.63
C GLY A 11 4.78 2.35 7.35
N ASP A 12 3.93 2.70 8.32
CA ASP A 12 2.50 2.85 8.08
C ASP A 12 2.18 4.22 7.45
N LEU A 13 3.03 5.24 7.67
CA LEU A 13 2.86 6.56 7.07
C LEU A 13 3.00 6.53 5.54
N VAL A 14 3.95 5.77 4.99
CA VAL A 14 4.09 5.60 3.54
C VAL A 14 2.83 5.00 2.92
N ILE A 15 2.18 4.06 3.61
CA ILE A 15 0.93 3.44 3.13
C ILE A 15 -0.16 4.50 3.02
N ILE A 16 -0.29 5.37 4.02
CA ILE A 16 -1.28 6.45 4.04
C ILE A 16 -1.06 7.46 2.92
N PHE A 17 0.19 7.79 2.57
CA PHE A 17 0.42 8.64 1.41
C PHE A 17 0.16 7.89 0.10
N THR A 18 0.50 6.60 0.03
CA THR A 18 0.31 5.78 -1.16
C THR A 18 -1.16 5.60 -1.53
N ILE A 19 -2.10 5.58 -0.57
CA ILE A 19 -3.55 5.44 -0.87
C ILE A 19 -4.13 6.56 -1.74
N SER A 20 -3.42 7.67 -1.92
CA SER A 20 -3.88 8.84 -2.68
C SER A 20 -2.78 9.58 -3.45
N ASN A 21 -1.60 8.97 -3.63
CA ASN A 21 -0.43 9.62 -4.23
C ASN A 21 -0.53 9.88 -5.74
N ASP A 22 -1.57 9.37 -6.40
CA ASP A 22 -1.91 9.72 -7.78
C ASP A 22 -3.40 9.99 -7.95
N LYS A 23 -3.76 10.56 -9.10
CA LYS A 23 -5.14 10.97 -9.41
C LYS A 23 -6.11 9.79 -9.36
N THR A 24 -5.74 8.66 -9.96
CA THR A 24 -6.59 7.46 -10.04
C THR A 24 -6.87 6.89 -8.64
N LYS A 25 -5.85 6.85 -7.78
CA LYS A 25 -5.97 6.39 -6.39
C LYS A 25 -6.81 7.36 -5.55
N SER A 26 -6.61 8.66 -5.72
CA SER A 26 -7.42 9.69 -5.08
C SER A 26 -8.90 9.58 -5.45
N GLU A 27 -9.21 9.36 -6.73
CA GLU A 27 -10.58 9.17 -7.22
C GLU A 27 -11.19 7.85 -6.71
N LEU A 28 -10.41 6.76 -6.66
CA LEU A 28 -10.86 5.50 -6.06
C LEU A 28 -11.21 5.67 -4.58
N LEU A 29 -10.38 6.35 -3.80
CA LEU A 29 -10.62 6.59 -2.38
C LEU A 29 -11.92 7.39 -2.15
N LYS A 30 -12.19 8.40 -2.99
CA LYS A 30 -13.46 9.14 -2.96
C LYS A 30 -14.65 8.24 -3.30
N LEU A 31 -14.53 7.41 -4.34
CA LEU A 31 -15.57 6.46 -4.73
C LEU A 31 -15.91 5.49 -3.58
N LEU A 32 -14.89 4.91 -2.94
CA LEU A 32 -15.03 3.98 -1.81
C LEU A 32 -15.58 4.63 -0.54
N SER A 33 -15.41 5.94 -0.38
CA SER A 33 -15.91 6.68 0.78
C SER A 33 -17.37 7.11 0.61
N ASN A 34 -17.90 7.09 -0.63
CA ASN A 34 -19.27 7.48 -0.94
C ASN A 34 -20.27 6.32 -0.87
N GLY A 35 -19.81 5.07 -0.78
CA GLY A 35 -20.67 3.90 -0.66
C GLY A 35 -20.00 2.61 -1.11
N TRP A 36 -20.75 1.51 -1.00
CA TRP A 36 -20.32 0.19 -1.44
C TRP A 36 -20.25 0.13 -2.97
N VAL A 37 -19.12 -0.35 -3.50
CA VAL A 37 -18.89 -0.48 -4.96
C VAL A 37 -18.34 -1.84 -5.33
N THR A 38 -18.70 -2.33 -6.51
CA THR A 38 -18.18 -3.58 -7.10
C THR A 38 -16.86 -3.35 -7.86
N GLU A 39 -16.10 -4.42 -8.12
CA GLU A 39 -14.92 -4.33 -9.01
C GLU A 39 -15.30 -3.85 -10.41
N ASP A 40 -16.47 -4.25 -10.93
CA ASP A 40 -16.95 -3.84 -12.25
C ASP A 40 -17.23 -2.35 -12.34
N GLU A 41 -17.86 -1.77 -11.31
CA GLU A 41 -18.11 -0.33 -11.25
C GLU A 41 -16.80 0.46 -11.15
N VAL A 42 -15.82 -0.04 -10.37
CA VAL A 42 -14.48 0.55 -10.30
C VAL A 42 -13.80 0.49 -11.66
N LYS A 43 -13.83 -0.66 -12.34
CA LYS A 43 -13.27 -0.83 -13.68
C LYS A 43 -13.92 0.08 -14.70
N GLN A 44 -15.25 0.23 -14.65
CA GLN A 44 -16.01 1.07 -15.58
C GLN A 44 -15.70 2.56 -15.38
N LYS A 45 -15.56 3.02 -14.13
CA LYS A 45 -15.35 4.44 -13.82
C LYS A 45 -13.89 4.88 -13.92
N LEU A 46 -12.96 4.03 -13.51
CA LEU A 46 -11.55 4.41 -13.28
C LEU A 46 -10.55 3.53 -14.06
N GLY A 47 -11.02 2.48 -14.74
CA GLY A 47 -10.19 1.59 -15.55
C GLY A 47 -9.65 0.36 -14.79
N ALA A 48 -9.00 -0.54 -15.53
CA ALA A 48 -8.53 -1.83 -14.99
C ALA A 48 -7.45 -1.68 -13.91
N LYS A 49 -6.57 -0.68 -14.03
CA LYS A 49 -5.49 -0.43 -13.05
C LYS A 49 -6.04 -0.12 -11.65
N SER A 50 -7.20 0.52 -11.56
CA SER A 50 -7.86 0.82 -10.28
C SER A 50 -8.35 -0.43 -9.56
N VAL A 51 -8.67 -1.50 -10.28
CA VAL A 51 -9.07 -2.79 -9.68
C VAL A 51 -7.88 -3.45 -9.00
N GLU A 52 -6.69 -3.38 -9.58
CA GLU A 52 -5.47 -3.85 -8.91
C GLU A 52 -5.19 -3.06 -7.64
N PHE A 53 -5.41 -1.76 -7.69
CA PHE A 53 -5.22 -0.90 -6.53
C PHE A 53 -6.26 -1.16 -5.43
N LEU A 54 -7.51 -1.42 -5.80
CA LEU A 54 -8.55 -1.85 -4.87
C LEU A 54 -8.14 -3.11 -4.10
N LYS A 55 -7.57 -4.11 -4.81
CA LYS A 55 -7.06 -5.35 -4.19
C LYS A 55 -5.88 -5.06 -3.25
N TYR A 56 -5.00 -4.13 -3.61
CA TYR A 56 -3.96 -3.66 -2.70
C TYR A 56 -4.55 -3.02 -1.44
N MET A 57 -5.54 -2.13 -1.57
CA MET A 57 -6.23 -1.49 -0.44
C MET A 57 -6.92 -2.53 0.47
N GLU A 58 -7.47 -3.60 -0.10
CA GLU A 58 -8.04 -4.72 0.66
C GLU A 58 -6.95 -5.48 1.43
N LYS A 59 -5.83 -5.79 0.78
CA LYS A 59 -4.66 -6.45 1.40
C LYS A 59 -4.17 -5.69 2.63
N ILE A 60 -4.04 -4.37 2.55
CA ILE A 60 -3.60 -3.52 3.68
C ILE A 60 -4.73 -3.21 4.68
N LYS A 61 -5.92 -3.81 4.50
CA LYS A 61 -7.11 -3.64 5.35
C LYS A 61 -7.57 -2.18 5.45
N PHE A 62 -7.36 -1.39 4.40
CA PHE A 62 -7.86 -0.02 4.32
C PHE A 62 -9.31 0.03 3.80
N VAL A 63 -9.71 -0.98 3.02
CA VAL A 63 -11.11 -1.22 2.64
C VAL A 63 -11.63 -2.48 3.30
N GLU A 64 -12.94 -2.50 3.55
CA GLU A 64 -13.68 -3.71 3.88
C GLU A 64 -14.42 -4.22 2.65
N SER A 65 -14.68 -5.53 2.65
CA SER A 65 -15.43 -6.18 1.59
C SER A 65 -16.49 -7.14 2.15
N GLN A 66 -17.57 -7.30 1.41
CA GLN A 66 -18.65 -8.25 1.73
C GLN A 66 -19.31 -8.74 0.44
N TRP A 67 -20.02 -9.87 0.52
CA TRP A 67 -20.88 -10.32 -0.56
C TRP A 67 -22.21 -9.56 -0.51
N SER A 68 -22.67 -9.07 -1.67
CA SER A 68 -23.94 -8.38 -1.82
C SER A 68 -24.70 -8.93 -3.02
N ASN A 69 -26.03 -8.99 -2.92
CA ASN A 69 -26.88 -9.36 -4.03
C ASN A 69 -27.00 -8.18 -5.00
N THR A 70 -26.52 -8.36 -6.23
CA THR A 70 -26.67 -7.39 -7.32
C THR A 70 -27.65 -7.92 -8.36
N PRO A 71 -28.19 -7.07 -9.27
CA PRO A 71 -29.05 -7.54 -10.37
C PRO A 71 -28.43 -8.64 -11.24
N ASN A 72 -27.09 -8.70 -11.30
CA ASN A 72 -26.33 -9.69 -12.05
C ASN A 72 -25.81 -10.85 -11.17
N GLY A 73 -26.48 -11.12 -10.05
CA GLY A 73 -26.10 -12.15 -9.08
C GLY A 73 -25.23 -11.64 -7.92
N PRO A 74 -24.85 -12.51 -6.98
CA PRO A 74 -24.00 -12.15 -5.86
C PRO A 74 -22.63 -11.65 -6.33
N LYS A 75 -22.24 -10.45 -5.90
CA LYS A 75 -20.93 -9.88 -6.17
C LYS A 75 -20.26 -9.41 -4.90
N LYS A 76 -18.93 -9.43 -4.90
CA LYS A 76 -18.13 -8.81 -3.84
C LYS A 76 -18.18 -7.30 -4.01
N VAL A 77 -18.52 -6.59 -2.94
CA VAL A 77 -18.55 -5.12 -2.86
C VAL A 77 -17.54 -4.64 -1.83
N PHE A 78 -17.05 -3.42 -2.02
CA PHE A 78 -15.98 -2.81 -1.25
C PHE A 78 -16.39 -1.44 -0.75
N HIS A 79 -15.95 -1.08 0.45
CA HIS A 79 -16.18 0.24 1.05
C HIS A 79 -14.97 0.63 1.90
N ASN A 80 -14.71 1.93 2.03
CA ASN A 80 -13.63 2.41 2.87
C ASN A 80 -13.88 2.01 4.34
N TYR A 81 -12.91 1.32 4.97
CA TYR A 81 -13.07 0.90 6.36
C TYR A 81 -12.85 2.06 7.33
N TYR A 82 -11.97 3.01 6.98
CA TYR A 82 -11.62 4.11 7.89
C TYR A 82 -12.24 5.44 7.43
N THR A 83 -12.92 6.12 8.34
CA THR A 83 -13.52 7.45 8.11
C THR A 83 -12.60 8.59 8.52
N SER A 84 -11.56 8.31 9.30
CA SER A 84 -10.56 9.30 9.70
C SER A 84 -9.19 8.64 9.90
N ILE A 85 -8.14 9.42 9.69
CA ILE A 85 -6.74 9.02 9.94
C ILE A 85 -6.18 9.97 10.99
N GLN A 86 -5.62 9.40 12.05
CA GLN A 86 -4.88 10.15 13.06
C GLN A 86 -3.40 9.78 12.93
N ILE A 87 -2.56 10.78 12.68
CA ILE A 87 -1.11 10.61 12.56
C ILE A 87 -0.48 11.18 13.83
N ASN A 88 0.26 10.33 14.55
CA ASN A 88 0.98 10.70 15.77
C ASN A 88 2.41 10.16 15.70
N ILE A 89 3.27 10.85 14.95
CA ILE A 89 4.65 10.43 14.68
C ILE A 89 5.59 11.61 14.87
N LEU A 90 6.73 11.36 15.53
CA LEU A 90 7.92 12.19 15.52
C LEU A 90 9.03 11.38 14.84
N LEU A 91 9.66 11.95 13.82
CA LEU A 91 10.75 11.31 13.09
C LEU A 91 11.80 12.35 12.66
N PRO A 92 13.08 11.96 12.50
CA PRO A 92 14.11 12.85 11.95
C PRO A 92 13.74 13.36 10.55
N THR A 93 14.23 14.54 10.19
CA THR A 93 13.93 15.17 8.88
C THR A 93 14.34 14.31 7.69
N GLU A 94 15.49 13.64 7.78
CA GLU A 94 15.97 12.75 6.71
C GLU A 94 15.05 11.54 6.50
N GLU A 95 14.60 10.92 7.59
CA GLU A 95 13.64 9.81 7.53
C GLU A 95 12.27 10.25 6.98
N ALA A 96 11.82 11.47 7.33
CA ALA A 96 10.61 12.04 6.75
C ALA A 96 10.76 12.25 5.24
N GLY A 97 11.93 12.72 4.80
CA GLY A 97 12.29 12.86 3.39
C GLY A 97 12.16 11.52 2.65
N ASP A 98 12.73 10.45 3.21
CA ASP A 98 12.64 9.11 2.64
C ASP A 98 11.20 8.62 2.49
N VAL A 99 10.36 8.78 3.52
CA VAL A 99 8.96 8.36 3.46
C VAL A 99 8.19 9.12 2.40
N ILE A 100 8.35 10.45 2.36
CA ILE A 100 7.63 11.30 1.40
C ILE A 100 8.09 10.99 -0.02
N TYR A 101 9.40 10.83 -0.24
CA TYR A 101 9.96 10.50 -1.54
C TYR A 101 9.50 9.11 -2.00
N VAL A 102 9.63 8.08 -1.15
CA VAL A 102 9.15 6.74 -1.49
C VAL A 102 7.64 6.75 -1.73
N ALA A 103 6.87 7.57 -1.02
CA ALA A 103 5.44 7.73 -1.27
C ALA A 103 5.12 8.45 -2.59
N SER A 104 6.01 9.28 -3.14
CA SER A 104 5.78 9.99 -4.40
C SER A 104 6.20 9.20 -5.64
N LEU A 105 7.00 8.14 -5.49
CA LEU A 105 7.40 7.27 -6.60
C LEU A 105 6.19 6.66 -7.32
N SER A 106 6.30 6.50 -8.63
CA SER A 106 5.35 5.71 -9.41
C SER A 106 5.35 4.24 -9.00
N ASP A 107 4.28 3.52 -9.33
CA ASP A 107 4.21 2.09 -9.02
C ASP A 107 5.29 1.28 -9.77
N ASP A 108 5.68 1.72 -10.98
CA ASP A 108 6.72 1.07 -11.79
C ASP A 108 8.12 1.27 -11.18
N GLU A 109 8.41 2.45 -10.63
CA GLU A 109 9.65 2.71 -9.89
C GLU A 109 9.74 1.84 -8.65
N VAL A 110 8.65 1.72 -7.88
CA VAL A 110 8.60 0.83 -6.72
C VAL A 110 8.80 -0.62 -7.13
N GLU A 111 8.17 -1.06 -8.22
CA GLU A 111 8.30 -2.42 -8.74
C GLU A 111 9.74 -2.74 -9.18
N ALA A 112 10.46 -1.77 -9.76
CA ALA A 112 11.87 -1.91 -10.09
C ALA A 112 12.73 -2.15 -8.84
N TYR A 113 12.45 -1.46 -7.73
CA TYR A 113 13.12 -1.75 -6.45
C TYR A 113 12.70 -3.11 -5.88
N CYS A 114 11.41 -3.45 -5.93
CA CYS A 114 10.93 -4.74 -5.44
C CYS A 114 11.53 -5.92 -6.20
N SER A 115 11.73 -5.78 -7.52
CA SER A 115 12.41 -6.78 -8.35
C SER A 115 13.86 -6.96 -7.94
N LYS A 116 14.60 -5.88 -7.63
CA LYS A 116 15.97 -5.95 -7.10
C LYS A 116 16.01 -6.67 -5.76
N ILE A 117 15.10 -6.33 -4.83
CA ILE A 117 15.00 -6.97 -3.52
C ILE A 117 14.63 -8.45 -3.66
N THR A 118 13.71 -8.78 -4.57
CA THR A 118 13.31 -10.17 -4.85
C THR A 118 14.49 -11.01 -5.32
N LYS A 119 15.31 -10.47 -6.24
CA LYS A 119 16.53 -11.13 -6.68
C LYS A 119 17.52 -11.34 -5.52
N MET A 120 17.70 -10.34 -4.65
CA MET A 120 18.53 -10.47 -3.46
C MET A 120 18.05 -11.59 -2.54
N ILE A 121 16.73 -11.71 -2.33
CA ILE A 121 16.13 -12.80 -1.55
C ILE A 121 16.41 -14.16 -2.19
N ASP A 122 16.30 -14.26 -3.51
CA ASP A 122 16.63 -15.48 -4.28
C ASP A 122 18.12 -15.85 -4.18
N ASP A 123 18.99 -14.85 -4.08
CA ASP A 123 20.42 -15.02 -3.82
C ASP A 123 20.75 -15.28 -2.33
N GLY A 124 19.73 -15.43 -1.47
CA GLY A 124 19.86 -15.74 -0.04
C GLY A 124 19.93 -14.54 0.91
N ILE A 125 19.94 -13.32 0.38
CA ILE A 125 19.99 -12.07 1.15
C ILE A 125 18.58 -11.66 1.55
N GLN A 126 18.22 -11.99 2.79
CA GLN A 126 16.86 -11.79 3.31
C GLN A 126 16.78 -10.80 4.48
N TYR A 127 17.91 -10.43 5.10
CA TYR A 127 17.91 -9.49 6.23
C TYR A 127 17.87 -8.05 5.74
N ILE A 128 17.03 -7.21 6.37
CA ILE A 128 16.86 -5.82 5.96
C ILE A 128 18.19 -5.05 6.03
N ALA A 129 19.05 -5.33 7.02
CA ALA A 129 20.37 -4.70 7.14
C ALA A 129 21.25 -4.93 5.89
N GLU A 130 21.33 -6.18 5.42
CA GLU A 130 22.10 -6.51 4.23
C GLU A 130 21.51 -5.90 2.96
N ILE A 131 20.16 -5.83 2.88
CA ILE A 131 19.46 -5.21 1.75
C ILE A 131 19.73 -3.69 1.72
N GLN A 132 19.76 -3.02 2.88
CA GLN A 132 20.10 -1.59 3.01
C GLN A 132 21.51 -1.31 2.47
N ASP A 133 22.49 -2.10 2.91
CA ASP A 133 23.89 -1.95 2.49
C ASP A 133 24.04 -2.17 0.98
N LYS A 134 23.37 -3.19 0.43
CA LYS A 134 23.41 -3.50 -1.01
C LYS A 134 22.73 -2.44 -1.87
N LEU A 135 21.64 -1.85 -1.38
CA LEU A 135 20.92 -0.79 -2.10
C LEU A 135 21.54 0.60 -1.88
N GLN A 136 22.45 0.75 -0.91
CA GLN A 136 22.97 2.04 -0.45
C GLN A 136 21.83 3.01 -0.09
N GLN A 137 20.81 2.49 0.59
CA GLN A 137 19.63 3.24 1.01
C GLN A 137 19.46 3.15 2.52
N SER A 138 18.78 4.14 3.09
CA SER A 138 18.50 4.15 4.53
C SER A 138 17.58 2.96 4.92
N PRO A 139 17.60 2.58 6.21
CA PRO A 139 16.63 1.62 6.74
C PRO A 139 15.18 1.99 6.50
N THR A 140 14.85 3.27 6.63
CA THR A 140 13.50 3.80 6.46
C THR A 140 13.07 3.71 5.01
N TYR A 141 13.95 4.04 4.07
CA TYR A 141 13.70 3.92 2.64
C TYR A 141 13.35 2.47 2.23
N VAL A 142 14.20 1.50 2.62
CA VAL A 142 13.99 0.09 2.25
C VAL A 142 12.69 -0.45 2.85
N ARG A 143 12.39 -0.11 4.12
CA ARG A 143 11.12 -0.50 4.76
C ARG A 143 9.93 0.12 4.05
N ALA A 144 10.02 1.39 3.64
CA ALA A 144 8.96 2.08 2.94
C ALA A 144 8.66 1.45 1.57
N ILE A 145 9.70 1.06 0.81
CA ILE A 145 9.56 0.33 -0.45
C ILE A 145 8.85 -1.00 -0.24
N ILE A 146 9.30 -1.80 0.74
CA ILE A 146 8.69 -3.11 1.01
C ILE A 146 7.23 -2.96 1.43
N LYS A 147 6.89 -1.94 2.23
CA LYS A 147 5.52 -1.64 2.65
C LYS A 147 4.61 -1.23 1.49
N ARG A 148 5.15 -0.62 0.42
CA ARG A 148 4.40 -0.36 -0.83
C ARG A 148 4.29 -1.59 -1.73
N SER A 149 5.11 -2.62 -1.52
CA SER A 149 5.14 -3.79 -2.39
C SER A 149 3.84 -4.61 -2.34
N LYS A 150 3.40 -5.06 -3.51
CA LYS A 150 2.30 -6.02 -3.65
C LYS A 150 2.71 -7.43 -3.24
N HIS A 151 4.00 -7.78 -3.34
CA HIS A 151 4.49 -9.16 -3.23
C HIS A 151 5.65 -9.34 -2.24
N LEU A 152 6.03 -8.30 -1.48
CA LEU A 152 7.00 -8.40 -0.38
C LEU A 152 6.35 -8.06 0.95
N THR A 153 6.91 -8.61 2.03
CA THR A 153 6.52 -8.28 3.41
C THR A 153 7.72 -8.35 4.35
N ILE A 154 7.60 -7.73 5.51
CA ILE A 154 8.60 -7.77 6.57
C ILE A 154 8.11 -8.69 7.69
N LYS A 155 8.94 -9.67 8.06
CA LYS A 155 8.71 -10.55 9.21
C LYS A 155 9.91 -10.47 10.16
N GLY A 156 9.74 -9.72 11.25
CA GLY A 156 10.85 -9.37 12.14
C GLY A 156 11.89 -8.51 11.42
N MET A 157 13.09 -9.05 11.24
CA MET A 157 14.19 -8.39 10.51
C MET A 157 14.40 -8.96 9.10
N LYS A 158 13.54 -9.86 8.65
CA LYS A 158 13.62 -10.51 7.35
C LYS A 158 12.58 -9.97 6.39
N VAL A 159 12.93 -9.98 5.10
CA VAL A 159 12.03 -9.71 4.00
C VAL A 159 11.64 -11.04 3.37
N GLU A 160 10.33 -11.25 3.20
CA GLU A 160 9.76 -12.47 2.62
C GLU A 160 8.92 -12.12 1.40
N LYS A 161 8.87 -13.03 0.43
CA LYS A 161 7.91 -12.97 -0.68
C LYS A 161 6.52 -13.38 -0.19
N VAL A 162 5.52 -12.67 -0.67
CA VAL A 162 4.10 -12.96 -0.45
C VAL A 162 3.56 -13.54 -1.75
N ASN A 163 3.01 -14.75 -1.67
CA ASN A 163 2.33 -15.41 -2.79
C ASN A 163 0.94 -14.81 -3.04
#